data_AF-N8RME9-F1
#
_entry.id   AF-N8RME9-F1
#
_cell.length_a   1.000
_cell.length_b   1.000
_cell.length_c   1.000
_cell.angle_alpha   90.00
_cell.angle_beta   90.00
_cell.angle_gamma   90.00
#
_symmetry.space_group_name_H-M   'P 1'
#
loop_
_entity.id
_entity.type
_entity.pdbx_description
1 polymer ?
#
loop_
_entity_poly.entity_id
_entity_poly.type
_entity_poly.pdbx_seq_one_letter_code
_entity_poly.pdbx_strand_id
1 'polypeptide(L)'
;MNKNNFICMALCLSGLISTTHAAVPTDKTIISWIINFQDSNANPPQAILIDHTEKVKLVSGEEAYLSGVSFENAGRNFWAGYVLTRPKLKQARILKEFGGQSNSFKVHSTVYKGKPIDLVEIESAGSGQGTVESRKSLVYLSQWNTRLITEVRESSYAGRYDEKLDAEDCRTGSDDTGYLNVMSYSPYVIRTTVTGDACNNKPKGYKVNSTIIPIVINEIK
;
A
#
# COMPACT_ATOMS: atom_id res chain seq x y z
N MET A 1 33.67 22.87 67.68
CA MET A 1 32.97 23.87 66.85
C MET A 1 32.71 23.28 65.47
N ASN A 2 31.42 23.21 65.07
CA ASN A 2 30.85 23.00 63.73
C ASN A 2 31.17 21.69 62.97
N LYS A 3 30.29 21.08 62.18
CA LYS A 3 28.82 21.09 61.94
C LYS A 3 28.60 20.07 60.79
N ASN A 4 27.52 19.30 60.87
CA ASN A 4 26.71 18.80 59.74
C ASN A 4 27.18 17.61 58.86
N ASN A 5 26.42 16.52 59.02
CA ASN A 5 25.90 15.59 58.01
C ASN A 5 25.98 16.08 56.56
N PHE A 6 26.30 15.19 55.61
CA PHE A 6 25.43 15.00 54.44
C PHE A 6 25.71 13.63 53.77
N ILE A 7 24.68 12.79 53.80
CA ILE A 7 24.54 11.54 53.06
C ILE A 7 24.36 11.90 51.58
N CYS A 8 25.24 11.42 50.69
CA CYS A 8 25.01 11.48 49.24
C CYS A 8 24.75 10.08 48.70
N MET A 9 23.47 9.70 48.78
CA MET A 9 22.88 8.57 48.07
C MET A 9 22.76 8.96 46.59
N ALA A 10 23.74 8.54 45.78
CA ALA A 10 23.67 8.69 44.32
C ALA A 10 22.70 7.65 43.75
N LEU A 11 21.42 8.03 43.61
CA LEU A 11 20.46 7.31 42.78
C LEU A 11 20.89 7.43 41.30
N CYS A 12 21.47 6.37 40.77
CA CYS A 12 21.53 6.13 39.32
C CYS A 12 20.13 5.82 38.81
N LEU A 13 19.33 6.85 38.53
CA LEU A 13 18.09 6.72 37.78
C LEU A 13 18.44 6.56 36.29
N SER A 14 18.92 5.37 35.91
CA SER A 14 18.97 4.96 34.51
C SER A 14 17.53 4.77 34.04
N GLY A 15 16.94 5.85 33.53
CA GLY A 15 15.66 5.85 32.83
C GLY A 15 15.75 4.95 31.62
N LEU A 16 15.38 3.68 31.80
CA LEU A 16 14.99 2.80 30.71
C LEU A 16 13.77 3.45 30.04
N ILE A 17 14.01 4.17 28.95
CA ILE A 17 12.94 4.63 28.06
C ILE A 17 12.43 3.37 27.38
N SER A 18 11.51 2.68 28.05
CA SER A 18 10.74 1.60 27.44
C SER A 18 10.01 2.21 26.26
N THR A 19 10.52 2.00 25.04
CA THR A 19 9.78 2.26 23.82
C THR A 19 8.64 1.27 23.81
N THR A 20 7.54 1.62 24.46
CA THR A 20 6.28 0.90 24.35
C THR A 20 5.87 0.97 22.89
N HIS A 21 6.22 -0.06 22.12
CA HIS A 21 5.66 -0.24 20.79
C HIS A 21 4.14 -0.35 20.96
N ALA A 22 3.41 0.48 20.23
CA ALA A 22 1.96 0.41 20.26
C ALA A 22 1.57 -0.98 19.74
N ALA A 23 0.82 -1.74 20.55
CA ALA A 23 0.23 -2.99 20.10
C ALA A 23 -0.57 -2.73 18.81
N VAL A 24 -0.56 -3.70 17.89
CA VAL A 24 -1.36 -3.62 16.66
C VAL A 24 -2.82 -3.38 17.07
N PRO A 25 -3.47 -2.29 16.60
CA PRO A 25 -4.86 -2.03 16.93
C PRO A 25 -5.75 -3.19 16.47
N THR A 26 -6.74 -3.56 17.28
CA THR A 26 -7.74 -4.56 16.86
C THR A 26 -8.62 -4.02 15.74
N ASP A 27 -9.21 -4.89 14.93
CA ASP A 27 -10.12 -4.49 13.84
C ASP A 27 -11.24 -3.57 14.33
N LYS A 28 -11.86 -3.92 15.47
CA LYS A 28 -12.88 -3.09 16.13
C LYS A 28 -12.34 -1.70 16.49
N THR A 29 -11.11 -1.63 16.98
CA THR A 29 -10.45 -0.37 17.30
C THR A 29 -10.22 0.47 16.04
N ILE A 30 -9.67 -0.15 14.98
CA ILE A 30 -9.43 0.50 13.69
C ILE A 30 -10.72 1.12 13.16
N ILE A 31 -11.78 0.31 13.05
CA ILE A 31 -13.09 0.76 12.55
C ILE A 31 -13.62 1.90 13.43
N SER A 32 -13.58 1.76 14.76
CA SER A 32 -14.08 2.81 15.68
C SER A 32 -13.33 4.14 15.58
N TRP A 33 -12.10 4.14 15.06
CA TRP A 33 -11.27 5.33 14.88
C TRP A 33 -11.40 5.97 13.49
N ILE A 34 -12.15 5.37 12.56
CA ILE A 34 -12.35 5.93 11.23
C ILE A 34 -13.08 7.27 11.34
N ILE A 35 -12.45 8.33 10.84
CA ILE A 35 -13.02 9.69 10.88
C ILE A 35 -13.79 10.07 9.61
N ASN A 36 -13.65 9.29 8.54
CA ASN A 36 -14.20 9.56 7.22
C ASN A 36 -15.06 8.41 6.68
N PHE A 37 -15.98 7.88 7.49
CA PHE A 37 -16.84 6.75 7.13
C PHE A 37 -17.62 6.94 5.83
N GLN A 38 -17.97 8.17 5.47
CA GLN A 38 -18.66 8.45 4.21
C GLN A 38 -17.87 8.03 2.96
N ASP A 39 -16.55 7.84 3.09
CA ASP A 39 -15.68 7.42 1.98
C ASP A 39 -15.73 5.88 1.77
N SER A 40 -16.38 5.11 2.65
CA SER A 40 -16.48 3.65 2.55
C SER A 40 -17.45 3.17 1.48
N ASN A 41 -18.52 3.95 1.22
CA ASN A 41 -19.69 3.54 0.45
C ASN A 41 -20.36 2.23 0.94
N ALA A 42 -19.98 1.73 2.12
CA ALA A 42 -20.54 0.51 2.69
C ALA A 42 -22.00 0.73 3.10
N ASN A 43 -22.82 -0.32 3.01
CA ASN A 43 -24.20 -0.28 3.45
C ASN A 43 -24.54 -1.50 4.33
N PRO A 44 -24.70 -1.32 5.66
CA PRO A 44 -24.66 -0.06 6.41
C PRO A 44 -23.25 0.57 6.49
N PRO A 45 -23.11 1.88 6.81
CA PRO A 45 -21.83 2.62 6.70
C PRO A 45 -20.62 2.08 7.48
N GLN A 46 -20.86 1.27 8.52
CA GLN A 46 -19.83 0.65 9.37
C GLN A 46 -19.58 -0.82 9.02
N ALA A 47 -20.22 -1.36 7.99
CA ALA A 47 -20.02 -2.72 7.53
C ALA A 47 -18.70 -2.80 6.73
N ILE A 48 -17.59 -2.74 7.47
CA ILE A 48 -16.22 -2.76 6.98
C ILE A 48 -15.54 -3.97 7.61
N LEU A 49 -15.01 -4.86 6.78
CA LEU A 49 -14.20 -5.99 7.19
C LEU A 49 -12.72 -5.64 7.02
N ILE A 50 -11.92 -5.88 8.06
CA ILE A 50 -10.46 -5.79 7.97
C ILE A 50 -9.92 -7.15 7.53
N ASP A 51 -9.32 -7.22 6.35
CA ASP A 51 -8.84 -8.49 5.78
C ASP A 51 -7.42 -8.80 6.23
N HIS A 52 -6.56 -7.78 6.27
CA HIS A 52 -5.20 -7.87 6.80
C HIS A 52 -4.70 -6.49 7.21
N THR A 53 -3.73 -6.45 8.12
CA THR A 53 -3.11 -5.22 8.62
C THR A 53 -1.60 -5.40 8.74
N GLU A 54 -0.84 -4.44 8.21
CA GLU A 54 0.62 -4.40 8.38
C GLU A 54 1.06 -3.10 9.04
N LYS A 55 2.19 -3.18 9.75
CA LYS A 55 2.86 -2.01 10.32
C LYS A 55 3.59 -1.25 9.21
N VAL A 56 3.47 0.07 9.22
CA VAL A 56 4.16 0.97 8.29
C VAL A 56 4.75 2.16 9.04
N LYS A 57 5.81 2.75 8.50
CA LYS A 57 6.33 4.05 8.96
C LYS A 57 5.93 5.15 8.00
N LEU A 58 5.35 6.22 8.54
CA LEU A 58 5.22 7.47 7.81
C LEU A 58 6.61 8.06 7.55
N VAL A 59 6.73 8.94 6.57
CA VAL A 59 7.98 9.66 6.27
C VAL A 59 8.52 10.46 7.47
N SER A 60 7.64 10.85 8.40
CA SER A 60 8.03 11.48 9.68
C SER A 60 8.74 10.52 10.66
N GLY A 61 8.76 9.21 10.38
CA GLY A 61 9.20 8.16 11.30
C GLY A 61 8.10 7.69 12.27
N GLU A 62 6.89 8.23 12.16
CA GLU A 62 5.75 7.77 12.97
C GLU A 62 5.33 6.35 12.58
N GLU A 63 5.22 5.48 13.58
CA GLU A 63 4.62 4.15 13.42
C GLU A 63 3.10 4.27 13.23
N ALA A 64 2.62 3.69 12.13
CA ALA A 64 1.22 3.61 11.74
C ALA A 64 0.91 2.18 11.26
N TYR A 65 -0.35 1.94 10.92
CA TYR A 65 -0.82 0.65 10.42
C TYR A 65 -1.64 0.86 9.16
N LEU A 66 -1.36 0.09 8.11
CA LEU A 66 -2.15 0.07 6.89
C LEU A 66 -2.95 -1.23 6.86
N SER A 67 -4.25 -1.11 6.63
CA SER A 67 -5.15 -2.25 6.55
C SER A 67 -5.75 -2.33 5.15
N GLY A 68 -5.77 -3.53 4.58
CA GLY A 68 -6.61 -3.86 3.44
C GLY A 68 -8.00 -4.20 3.95
N VAL A 69 -9.02 -3.58 3.38
CA VAL A 69 -10.40 -3.69 3.87
C VAL A 69 -11.38 -3.99 2.76
N SER A 70 -12.47 -4.65 3.14
CA SER A 70 -13.63 -4.92 2.31
C SER A 70 -14.82 -4.11 2.81
N PHE A 71 -15.53 -3.45 1.90
CA PHE A 71 -16.70 -2.64 2.21
C PHE A 71 -17.97 -3.40 1.82
N GLU A 72 -18.75 -3.84 2.80
CA GLU A 72 -19.94 -4.65 2.53
C GLU A 72 -20.99 -3.84 1.78
N ASN A 73 -21.59 -4.49 0.77
CA ASN A 73 -22.63 -3.92 -0.09
C ASN A 73 -22.22 -2.61 -0.80
N ALA A 74 -20.93 -2.32 -0.88
CA ALA A 74 -20.40 -1.23 -1.67
C ALA A 74 -20.15 -1.71 -3.11
N GLY A 75 -20.87 -1.10 -4.07
CA GLY A 75 -20.75 -1.42 -5.50
C GLY A 75 -21.41 -2.75 -5.89
N ARG A 76 -21.54 -2.99 -7.21
CA ARG A 76 -22.15 -4.22 -7.76
C ARG A 76 -21.25 -5.45 -7.66
N ASN A 77 -19.94 -5.25 -7.73
CA ASN A 77 -18.94 -6.32 -7.90
C ASN A 77 -17.96 -6.38 -6.72
N PHE A 78 -18.46 -6.12 -5.51
CA PHE A 78 -17.63 -5.94 -4.31
C PHE A 78 -16.72 -4.71 -4.42
N TRP A 79 -16.45 -4.07 -3.28
CA TRP A 79 -15.58 -2.92 -3.21
C TRP A 79 -14.67 -3.07 -2.01
N ALA A 80 -13.39 -2.83 -2.25
CA ALA A 80 -12.31 -2.98 -1.33
C ALA A 80 -11.47 -1.71 -1.35
N GLY A 81 -10.67 -1.51 -0.32
CA GLY A 81 -9.78 -0.36 -0.21
C GLY A 81 -8.87 -0.46 0.98
N TYR A 82 -8.49 0.70 1.51
CA TYR A 82 -7.40 0.76 2.48
C TYR A 82 -7.70 1.74 3.60
N VAL A 83 -7.30 1.39 4.82
CA VAL A 83 -7.41 2.24 6.01
C VAL A 83 -6.04 2.47 6.61
N LEU A 84 -5.61 3.73 6.67
CA LEU A 84 -4.41 4.13 7.41
C LEU A 84 -4.80 4.47 8.85
N THR A 85 -4.25 3.75 9.81
CA THR A 85 -4.47 3.95 11.24
C THR A 85 -3.24 4.56 11.90
N ARG A 86 -3.43 5.64 12.66
CA ARG A 86 -2.39 6.33 13.42
C ARG A 86 -2.70 6.24 14.91
N PRO A 87 -2.17 5.22 15.63
CA PRO A 87 -2.53 4.94 17.02
C PRO A 87 -2.21 6.08 17.98
N LYS A 88 -1.14 6.83 17.73
CA LYS A 88 -0.78 8.02 18.53
C LYS A 88 -1.89 9.08 18.56
N LEU A 89 -2.67 9.17 17.48
CA LEU A 89 -3.80 10.09 17.35
C LEU A 89 -5.14 9.44 17.70
N LYS A 90 -5.18 8.11 17.88
CA LYS A 90 -6.43 7.33 17.99
C LYS A 90 -7.39 7.64 16.83
N GLN A 91 -6.85 7.74 15.63
CA GLN A 91 -7.57 8.06 14.41
C GLN A 91 -7.19 7.08 13.30
N ALA A 92 -8.14 6.81 12.43
CA ALA A 92 -7.96 6.04 11.20
C ALA A 92 -8.63 6.77 10.03
N ARG A 93 -8.11 6.57 8.83
CA ARG A 93 -8.61 7.23 7.62
C ARG A 93 -8.64 6.27 6.44
N ILE A 94 -9.79 6.20 5.77
CA ILE A 94 -9.93 5.51 4.48
C ILE A 94 -9.14 6.29 3.41
N LEU A 95 -8.29 5.58 2.65
CA LEU A 95 -7.50 6.14 1.56
C LEU A 95 -8.32 6.08 0.25
N LYS A 96 -9.05 7.15 -0.05
CA LYS A 96 -9.98 7.21 -1.19
C LYS A 96 -9.31 7.11 -2.57
N GLU A 97 -8.00 7.35 -2.64
CA GLU A 97 -7.27 7.34 -3.91
C GLU A 97 -7.07 5.92 -4.47
N PHE A 98 -7.28 4.90 -3.63
CA PHE A 98 -7.06 3.49 -3.98
C PHE A 98 -8.28 2.64 -3.62
N GLY A 99 -8.42 1.52 -4.31
CA GLY A 99 -9.48 0.55 -4.05
C GLY A 99 -10.01 -0.10 -5.32
N GLY A 100 -11.27 -0.52 -5.28
CA GLY A 100 -11.90 -1.27 -6.35
C GLY A 100 -12.10 -2.73 -5.95
N GLN A 101 -11.68 -3.68 -6.78
CA GLN A 101 -11.81 -5.10 -6.51
C GLN A 101 -10.56 -5.72 -5.84
N SER A 102 -9.59 -4.89 -5.41
CA SER A 102 -8.41 -5.33 -4.67
C SER A 102 -8.20 -4.46 -3.43
N ASN A 103 -7.74 -5.11 -2.36
CA ASN A 103 -7.24 -4.56 -1.11
C ASN A 103 -5.79 -5.01 -0.84
N SER A 104 -5.10 -5.54 -1.84
CA SER A 104 -3.75 -6.08 -1.68
C SER A 104 -2.71 -4.97 -1.69
N PHE A 105 -1.79 -5.03 -0.73
CA PHE A 105 -0.65 -4.15 -0.71
C PHE A 105 0.60 -4.89 -0.24
N LYS A 106 1.76 -4.30 -0.51
CA LYS A 106 3.05 -4.79 -0.03
C LYS A 106 3.89 -3.65 0.52
N VAL A 107 4.43 -3.85 1.71
CA VAL A 107 5.36 -2.90 2.33
C VAL A 107 6.78 -3.25 1.91
N HIS A 108 7.51 -2.24 1.43
CA HIS A 108 8.91 -2.33 1.04
C HIS A 108 9.72 -1.37 1.91
N SER A 109 10.73 -1.87 2.61
CA SER A 109 11.69 -1.01 3.31
C SER A 109 12.88 -0.68 2.42
N THR A 110 13.30 0.57 2.44
CA THR A 110 14.51 1.05 1.74
C THR A 110 15.22 2.13 2.56
N VAL A 111 16.35 2.63 2.05
CA VAL A 111 17.12 3.71 2.65
C VAL A 111 17.10 4.92 1.72
N TYR A 112 16.67 6.06 2.26
CA TYR A 112 16.71 7.36 1.57
C TYR A 112 17.48 8.36 2.42
N LYS A 113 18.56 8.95 1.85
CA LYS A 113 19.45 9.89 2.54
C LYS A 113 19.92 9.38 3.92
N GLY A 114 20.29 8.11 4.00
CA GLY A 114 20.77 7.46 5.23
C GLY A 114 19.69 7.13 6.27
N LYS A 115 18.40 7.36 5.98
CA LYS A 115 17.29 7.03 6.87
C LYS A 115 16.48 5.87 6.32
N PRO A 116 16.11 4.87 7.15
CA PRO A 116 15.18 3.83 6.74
C PRO A 116 13.79 4.44 6.55
N ILE A 117 13.16 4.10 5.44
CA ILE A 117 11.80 4.51 5.09
C ILE A 117 11.01 3.30 4.61
N ASP A 118 9.69 3.37 4.78
CA ASP A 118 8.78 2.39 4.19
C ASP A 118 8.08 3.01 2.97
N LEU A 119 8.03 2.23 1.90
CA LEU A 119 7.21 2.47 0.72
C LEU A 119 6.12 1.42 0.68
N VAL A 120 4.96 1.77 0.15
CA VAL A 120 3.83 0.86 0.03
C VAL A 120 3.47 0.72 -1.44
N GLU A 121 3.49 -0.51 -1.93
CA GLU A 121 2.91 -0.87 -3.22
C GLU A 121 1.45 -1.21 -2.99
N ILE A 122 0.55 -0.34 -3.45
CA ILE A 122 -0.90 -0.47 -3.26
C ILE A 122 -1.53 -0.86 -4.59
N GLU A 123 -2.35 -1.91 -4.60
CA GLU A 123 -3.09 -2.32 -5.77
C GLU A 123 -4.45 -1.62 -5.86
N SER A 124 -4.90 -1.32 -7.07
CA SER A 124 -6.28 -0.95 -7.36
C SER A 124 -6.72 -1.74 -8.57
N ALA A 125 -7.92 -2.32 -8.53
CA ALA A 125 -8.39 -3.24 -9.57
C ALA A 125 -9.83 -2.96 -9.95
N GLY A 126 -10.17 -3.19 -11.21
CA GLY A 126 -11.52 -3.09 -11.72
C GLY A 126 -11.72 -4.08 -12.86
N SER A 127 -12.93 -4.60 -12.96
CA SER A 127 -13.32 -5.45 -14.09
C SER A 127 -14.57 -4.91 -14.76
N GLY A 128 -14.64 -5.05 -16.08
CA GLY A 128 -15.76 -4.62 -16.89
C GLY A 128 -15.66 -5.15 -18.31
N GLN A 129 -16.79 -5.54 -18.91
CA GLN A 129 -16.86 -5.96 -20.33
C GLN A 129 -15.85 -7.06 -20.70
N GLY A 130 -15.58 -8.01 -19.79
CA GLY A 130 -14.64 -9.11 -20.02
C GLY A 130 -13.16 -8.72 -19.94
N THR A 131 -12.84 -7.49 -19.56
CA THR A 131 -11.48 -7.02 -19.29
C THR A 131 -11.26 -6.87 -17.79
N VAL A 132 -10.10 -7.30 -17.31
CA VAL A 132 -9.62 -7.04 -15.95
C VAL A 132 -8.45 -6.06 -16.05
N GLU A 133 -8.55 -4.94 -15.34
CA GLU A 133 -7.48 -3.96 -15.23
C GLU A 133 -7.10 -3.81 -13.76
N SER A 134 -5.79 -3.81 -13.49
CA SER A 134 -5.26 -3.43 -12.19
C SER A 134 -4.14 -2.39 -12.34
N ARG A 135 -3.82 -1.75 -11.22
CA ARG A 135 -2.74 -0.78 -11.12
C ARG A 135 -2.03 -1.01 -9.82
N LYS A 136 -0.70 -1.16 -9.88
CA LYS A 136 0.17 -1.18 -8.71
C LYS A 136 0.83 0.18 -8.58
N SER A 137 0.54 0.89 -7.50
CA SER A 137 1.06 2.22 -7.21
C SER A 137 2.05 2.14 -6.07
N LEU A 138 3.31 2.51 -6.31
CA LEU A 138 4.29 2.62 -5.24
C LEU A 138 4.25 4.03 -4.67
N VAL A 139 3.93 4.13 -3.40
CA VAL A 139 3.75 5.39 -2.68
C VAL A 139 4.58 5.44 -1.41
N TYR A 140 4.79 6.65 -0.90
CA TYR A 140 5.17 6.87 0.49
C TYR A 140 4.03 7.55 1.25
N LEU A 141 3.98 7.33 2.56
CA LEU A 141 2.93 7.88 3.42
C LEU A 141 3.44 9.13 4.15
N SER A 142 2.75 10.25 3.95
CA SER A 142 3.08 11.55 4.55
C SER A 142 1.85 12.09 5.29
N GLN A 143 1.87 11.94 6.62
CA GLN A 143 0.73 12.20 7.49
C GLN A 143 -0.49 11.32 7.13
N TRP A 144 -1.53 11.91 6.54
CA TRP A 144 -2.72 11.22 6.05
C TRP A 144 -2.74 11.03 4.54
N ASN A 145 -1.71 11.51 3.85
CA ASN A 145 -1.67 11.53 2.38
C ASN A 145 -0.74 10.45 1.86
N THR A 146 -1.12 9.88 0.74
CA THR A 146 -0.25 9.04 -0.08
C THR A 146 0.43 9.93 -1.13
N ARG A 147 1.70 9.65 -1.41
CA ARG A 147 2.48 10.38 -2.42
C ARG A 147 3.04 9.39 -3.41
N LEU A 148 2.62 9.51 -4.66
CA LEU A 148 3.01 8.61 -5.75
C LEU A 148 4.48 8.79 -6.11
N ILE A 149 5.22 7.69 -6.18
CA ILE A 149 6.58 7.64 -6.72
C ILE A 149 6.49 7.18 -8.18
N THR A 150 5.83 6.06 -8.41
CA THR A 150 5.60 5.49 -9.74
C THR A 150 4.42 4.51 -9.68
N GLU A 151 3.85 4.22 -10.83
CA GLU A 151 2.85 3.18 -11.00
C GLU A 151 3.18 2.28 -12.20
N VAL A 152 2.58 1.09 -12.20
CA VAL A 152 2.44 0.23 -13.37
C VAL A 152 0.98 -0.16 -13.51
N ARG A 153 0.54 -0.39 -14.74
CA ARG A 153 -0.79 -0.92 -15.05
C ARG A 153 -0.64 -2.37 -15.47
N GLU A 154 -1.66 -3.14 -15.14
CA GLU A 154 -1.81 -4.50 -15.62
C GLU A 154 -3.19 -4.60 -16.25
N SER A 155 -3.27 -5.28 -17.38
CA SER A 155 -4.55 -5.50 -18.05
C SER A 155 -4.48 -6.78 -18.84
N SER A 156 -5.54 -7.57 -18.78
CA SER A 156 -5.66 -8.78 -19.56
C SER A 156 -6.95 -8.75 -20.36
N TYR A 157 -6.81 -8.92 -21.67
CA TYR A 157 -7.91 -9.05 -22.62
C TYR A 157 -7.62 -10.23 -23.56
N ALA A 158 -8.49 -11.25 -23.52
CA ALA A 158 -8.29 -12.49 -24.26
C ALA A 158 -8.33 -12.33 -25.80
N GLY A 159 -8.91 -11.23 -26.29
CA GLY A 159 -9.11 -10.98 -27.72
C GLY A 159 -10.58 -11.08 -28.15
N ARG A 160 -10.83 -10.86 -29.43
CA ARG A 160 -12.15 -10.96 -30.05
C ARG A 160 -12.40 -12.39 -30.48
N TYR A 161 -13.62 -12.86 -30.32
CA TYR A 161 -14.05 -14.14 -30.88
C TYR A 161 -13.87 -14.15 -32.41
N ASP A 162 -13.27 -15.21 -32.93
CA ASP A 162 -13.11 -15.48 -34.36
C ASP A 162 -13.84 -16.79 -34.70
N GLU A 163 -14.87 -16.70 -35.54
CA GLU A 163 -15.69 -17.84 -35.97
C GLU A 163 -14.87 -18.95 -36.65
N LYS A 164 -13.73 -18.62 -37.27
CA LYS A 164 -12.85 -19.61 -37.91
C LYS A 164 -12.01 -20.38 -36.90
N LEU A 165 -11.73 -19.77 -35.76
CA LEU A 165 -11.00 -20.39 -34.66
C LEU A 165 -11.95 -21.07 -33.67
N ASP A 166 -13.24 -20.74 -33.72
CA ASP A 166 -14.27 -21.09 -32.73
C ASP A 166 -13.80 -20.75 -31.29
N ALA A 167 -13.04 -19.66 -31.17
CA ALA A 167 -12.39 -19.20 -29.95
C ALA A 167 -11.95 -17.73 -30.10
N GLU A 168 -11.51 -17.10 -29.02
CA GLU A 168 -10.89 -15.78 -29.06
C GLU A 168 -9.57 -15.80 -29.85
N ASP A 169 -9.45 -14.90 -30.83
CA ASP A 169 -8.18 -14.63 -31.49
C ASP A 169 -7.29 -13.80 -30.56
N CYS A 170 -6.42 -14.51 -29.84
CA CYS A 170 -5.46 -13.95 -28.89
C CYS A 170 -4.52 -12.88 -29.48
N ARG A 171 -4.34 -12.83 -30.81
CA ARG A 171 -3.53 -11.80 -31.50
C ARG A 171 -4.23 -10.44 -31.52
N THR A 172 -5.55 -10.45 -31.30
CA THR A 172 -6.35 -9.25 -31.08
C THR A 172 -6.52 -8.93 -29.60
N GLY A 173 -6.03 -9.82 -28.74
CA GLY A 173 -5.95 -9.66 -27.29
C GLY A 173 -4.63 -9.02 -26.85
N SER A 174 -4.56 -8.64 -25.58
CA SER A 174 -3.36 -8.04 -24.98
C SER A 174 -3.21 -8.49 -23.54
N ASP A 175 -1.96 -8.76 -23.15
CA ASP A 175 -1.57 -9.01 -21.78
C ASP A 175 -0.44 -8.04 -21.39
N ASP A 176 -0.77 -7.16 -20.46
CA ASP A 176 0.14 -6.16 -19.92
C ASP A 176 0.38 -6.50 -18.45
N THR A 177 1.64 -6.74 -18.08
CA THR A 177 2.05 -7.01 -16.70
C THR A 177 3.10 -6.01 -16.23
N GLY A 178 3.00 -5.60 -14.97
CA GLY A 178 3.82 -4.57 -14.37
C GLY A 178 4.53 -5.04 -13.11
N TYR A 179 5.81 -4.71 -12.98
CA TYR A 179 6.61 -5.01 -11.79
C TYR A 179 7.28 -3.76 -11.24
N LEU A 180 7.21 -3.58 -9.92
CA LEU A 180 7.90 -2.54 -9.18
C LEU A 180 8.91 -3.19 -8.22
N ASN A 181 10.19 -3.12 -8.55
CA ASN A 181 11.25 -3.67 -7.72
C ASN A 181 11.94 -2.55 -6.93
N VAL A 182 11.65 -2.45 -5.63
CA VAL A 182 12.27 -1.48 -4.72
C VAL A 182 13.63 -2.00 -4.28
N MET A 183 14.68 -1.19 -4.45
CA MET A 183 16.03 -1.55 -3.99
C MET A 183 16.14 -1.31 -2.48
N SER A 184 16.51 -2.32 -1.69
CA SER A 184 16.48 -2.23 -0.21
C SER A 184 17.52 -1.28 0.39
N TYR A 185 18.61 -0.99 -0.32
CA TYR A 185 19.73 -0.17 0.19
C TYR A 185 20.07 1.03 -0.69
N SER A 186 19.19 1.35 -1.64
CA SER A 186 19.42 2.45 -2.57
C SER A 186 18.09 3.13 -2.90
N PRO A 187 18.07 4.46 -3.09
CA PRO A 187 16.83 5.20 -3.35
C PRO A 187 16.39 5.07 -4.80
N TYR A 188 16.26 3.85 -5.32
CA TYR A 188 15.80 3.57 -6.67
C TYR A 188 14.76 2.46 -6.69
N VAL A 189 13.90 2.54 -7.70
CA VAL A 189 12.90 1.54 -8.05
C VAL A 189 13.11 1.17 -9.50
N ILE A 190 13.15 -0.13 -9.79
CA ILE A 190 13.15 -0.62 -11.17
C ILE A 190 11.70 -0.89 -11.55
N ARG A 191 11.15 -0.05 -12.42
CA ARG A 191 9.85 -0.26 -13.04
C ARG A 191 10.03 -1.09 -14.29
N THR A 192 9.35 -2.24 -14.37
CA THR A 192 9.34 -3.08 -15.56
C THR A 192 7.92 -3.28 -16.05
N THR A 193 7.70 -3.10 -17.35
CA THR A 193 6.43 -3.42 -18.02
C THR A 193 6.70 -4.45 -19.09
N VAL A 194 5.87 -5.49 -19.13
CA VAL A 194 5.89 -6.54 -20.16
C VAL A 194 4.55 -6.47 -20.87
N THR A 195 4.57 -6.23 -22.18
CA THR A 195 3.36 -6.14 -23.01
C THR A 195 3.46 -7.14 -24.15
N GLY A 196 2.37 -7.85 -24.47
CA GLY A 196 2.33 -8.75 -25.61
C GLY A 196 0.92 -9.22 -25.95
N ASP A 197 0.81 -10.03 -27.00
CA ASP A 197 -0.46 -10.66 -27.37
C ASP A 197 -0.85 -11.68 -26.28
N ALA A 198 -2.15 -11.87 -26.04
CA ALA A 198 -2.68 -12.81 -25.04
C ALA A 198 -2.52 -14.31 -25.45
N CYS A 199 -1.68 -14.58 -26.46
CA CYS A 199 -1.52 -15.89 -27.07
C CYS A 199 -0.67 -16.84 -26.24
N ASN A 200 -1.34 -17.72 -25.49
CA ASN A 200 -0.78 -18.79 -24.68
C ASN A 200 0.11 -18.31 -23.51
N ASN A 201 0.18 -19.12 -22.46
CA ASN A 201 0.87 -18.90 -21.17
C ASN A 201 2.39 -18.55 -21.23
N LYS A 202 2.94 -18.19 -22.40
CA LYS A 202 4.26 -17.59 -22.61
C LYS A 202 4.17 -16.60 -23.76
N PRO A 203 4.59 -15.35 -23.58
CA PRO A 203 4.36 -14.34 -24.60
C PRO A 203 5.18 -14.62 -25.87
N LYS A 204 4.54 -14.51 -27.03
CA LYS A 204 5.21 -14.30 -28.32
C LYS A 204 5.14 -12.81 -28.66
N GLY A 205 6.23 -12.24 -29.15
CA GLY A 205 6.28 -10.82 -29.50
C GLY A 205 6.27 -9.85 -28.31
N TYR A 206 6.55 -10.33 -27.09
CA TYR A 206 6.58 -9.43 -25.93
C TYR A 206 7.64 -8.35 -26.06
N LYS A 207 7.30 -7.18 -25.56
CA LYS A 207 8.21 -6.08 -25.34
C LYS A 207 8.40 -5.92 -23.84
N VAL A 208 9.66 -5.91 -23.42
CA VAL A 208 10.04 -5.56 -22.05
C VAL A 208 10.60 -4.15 -22.06
N ASN A 209 10.06 -3.29 -21.20
CA ASN A 209 10.64 -1.99 -20.93
C ASN A 209 10.96 -1.89 -19.43
N SER A 210 12.22 -1.64 -19.11
CA SER A 210 12.69 -1.46 -17.73
C SER A 210 13.30 -0.07 -17.58
N THR A 211 12.85 0.66 -16.57
CA THR A 211 13.34 2.00 -16.25
C THR A 211 13.73 2.07 -14.78
N ILE A 212 14.91 2.65 -14.50
CA ILE A 212 15.33 2.98 -13.15
C ILE A 212 14.74 4.33 -12.78
N ILE A 213 13.99 4.38 -11.69
CA ILE A 213 13.31 5.58 -11.20
C ILE A 213 13.94 5.98 -9.87
N PRO A 214 14.49 7.19 -9.73
CA PRO A 214 14.95 7.69 -8.44
C PRO A 214 13.75 7.93 -7.51
N ILE A 215 13.87 7.47 -6.27
CA ILE A 215 12.95 7.83 -5.20
C ILE A 215 13.28 9.26 -4.79
N VAL A 216 12.29 10.14 -4.80
CA VAL A 216 12.41 11.53 -4.35
C VAL A 216 11.33 11.79 -3.30
N ILE A 217 11.78 12.06 -2.07
CA ILE A 217 10.89 12.42 -0.95
C ILE A 217 11.21 13.86 -0.55
N ASN A 218 10.31 14.77 -0.89
CA ASN A 218 10.51 16.21 -0.70
C ASN A 218 10.49 16.62 0.78
N GLU A 219 9.83 15.83 1.62
CA GLU A 219 9.72 16.07 3.06
C GLU A 219 10.99 15.68 3.83
N ILE A 220 11.89 14.90 3.24
CA ILE A 220 13.20 14.55 3.83
C ILE A 220 14.28 15.39 3.16
N LYS A 221 14.75 16.41 3.89
CA LYS A 221 15.89 17.26 3.50
C LYS A 221 17.20 16.51 3.64
#